data_AF-A0A4D9DF17-F1
#
_entry.id   AF-A0A4D9DF17-F1
#
_cell.length_a   1.000
_cell.length_b   1.000
_cell.length_c   1.000
_cell.angle_alpha   90.00
_cell.angle_beta   90.00
_cell.angle_gamma   90.00
#
_symmetry.space_group_name_H-M   'P 1'
#
loop_
_entity.id
_entity.type
_entity.pdbx_description
1 polymer ?
#
loop_
_entity_poly.entity_id
_entity_poly.type
_entity_poly.pdbx_seq_one_letter_code
_entity_poly.pdbx_strand_id
1 'polypeptide(L)'
;MEPAAEEIRSLAIQYGKAVEEKDKLLSILETDATDSQENLCLAQEAHSKQRDTLIEFHRAHVDTLQNAFDRDLQELDNEFQEEMLSLEKHHEEEKSEHRQLLVGLETFEQTKEREGQEIHARVRDVLKRQGEEQLAKLRHSLTSQIDSLVQQLNDEKMFGFTENNDTQNSASGFSTSGAVGKALAAKDQSLTSQIESKVRKIDQELQRWKEWRVKMTTSGKEHSERNQSLFNEKRALSDQYRKLKSHMNKFRQEQYDALQVLNKEAASSLERLDSQVELGLRVLHLAEWAHKKELEQSRARGLPKAAEGAATSLPSSPYGGDGEGPEKNEESQKGSEEPLSAFWRRYNHSLLGKIALFERRDALDEENRALQATIQQYLDGVSISDETLRGANPLLVVQPKTMTPPRSTKPSPRSRNPPIVIEGNHMLQTGRLGTAPFFG
;
A
#
# COMPACT_ATOMS: atom_id res chain seq x y z
N MET A 1 -81.44 -22.40 -68.76
CA MET A 1 -80.94 -21.03 -68.47
C MET A 1 -81.04 -20.70 -66.98
N GLU A 2 -82.08 -21.13 -66.26
CA GLU A 2 -82.20 -20.90 -64.79
C GLU A 2 -81.15 -21.57 -63.89
N PRO A 3 -80.73 -22.85 -64.06
CA PRO A 3 -79.83 -23.49 -63.09
C PRO A 3 -78.42 -22.89 -63.08
N ALA A 4 -77.93 -22.41 -64.23
CA ALA A 4 -76.64 -21.72 -64.32
C ALA A 4 -76.68 -20.34 -63.64
N ALA A 5 -77.83 -19.66 -63.64
CA ALA A 5 -77.98 -18.36 -62.99
C ALA A 5 -78.01 -18.48 -61.46
N GLU A 6 -78.57 -19.56 -60.92
CA GLU A 6 -78.55 -19.85 -59.48
C GLU A 6 -77.16 -20.28 -59.00
N GLU A 7 -76.43 -21.10 -59.77
CA GLU A 7 -75.02 -21.41 -59.47
C GLU A 7 -74.16 -20.15 -59.44
N ILE A 8 -74.30 -19.27 -60.44
CA ILE A 8 -73.58 -17.98 -60.49
C ILE A 8 -73.92 -17.11 -59.27
N ARG A 9 -75.18 -17.05 -58.84
CA ARG A 9 -75.56 -16.32 -57.62
C ARG A 9 -74.96 -16.93 -56.36
N SER A 10 -74.97 -18.25 -56.24
CA SER A 10 -74.39 -18.93 -55.08
C SER A 10 -72.87 -18.72 -54.98
N LEU A 11 -72.16 -18.79 -56.12
CA LEU A 11 -70.74 -18.47 -56.23
C LEU A 11 -70.48 -17.00 -55.91
N ALA A 12 -71.30 -16.07 -56.41
CA ALA A 12 -71.17 -14.65 -56.09
C ALA A 12 -71.33 -14.37 -54.59
N ILE A 13 -72.27 -15.05 -53.91
CA ILE A 13 -72.45 -14.93 -52.45
C ILE A 13 -71.25 -15.52 -51.71
N GLN A 14 -70.73 -16.68 -52.14
CA GLN A 14 -69.54 -17.28 -51.53
C GLN A 14 -68.30 -16.41 -51.71
N TYR A 15 -68.07 -15.85 -52.91
CA TYR A 15 -66.98 -14.92 -53.14
C TYR A 15 -67.16 -13.62 -52.36
N GLY A 16 -68.38 -13.09 -52.24
CA GLY A 16 -68.66 -11.91 -51.41
C GLY A 16 -68.29 -12.13 -49.94
N LYS A 17 -68.69 -13.27 -49.36
CA LYS A 17 -68.31 -13.65 -47.99
C LYS A 17 -66.80 -13.84 -47.84
N ALA A 18 -66.15 -14.47 -48.82
CA ALA A 18 -64.69 -14.64 -48.80
C ALA A 18 -63.93 -13.31 -48.94
N VAL A 19 -64.50 -12.32 -49.63
CA VAL A 19 -63.97 -10.95 -49.69
C VAL A 19 -64.15 -10.27 -48.34
N GLU A 20 -65.33 -10.32 -47.73
CA GLU A 20 -65.57 -9.74 -46.40
C GLU A 20 -64.67 -10.37 -45.30
N GLU A 21 -64.43 -11.67 -45.35
CA GLU A 21 -63.50 -12.36 -44.45
C GLU A 21 -62.05 -11.90 -44.66
N LYS A 22 -61.64 -11.72 -45.93
CA LYS A 22 -60.31 -11.19 -46.26
C LYS A 22 -60.15 -9.72 -45.88
N ASP A 23 -61.18 -8.90 -46.03
CA ASP A 23 -61.16 -7.49 -45.64
C ASP A 23 -61.07 -7.35 -44.11
N LYS A 24 -61.76 -8.22 -43.36
CA LYS A 24 -61.60 -8.30 -41.89
C LYS A 24 -60.18 -8.73 -41.49
N LEU A 25 -59.64 -9.74 -42.16
CA LEU A 25 -58.26 -10.18 -41.90
C LEU A 25 -57.24 -9.09 -42.25
N LEU A 26 -57.43 -8.38 -43.36
CA LEU A 26 -56.61 -7.23 -43.75
C LEU A 26 -56.68 -6.13 -42.70
N SER A 27 -57.88 -5.78 -42.22
CA SER A 27 -58.03 -4.77 -41.17
C SER A 27 -57.32 -5.17 -39.86
N ILE A 28 -57.40 -6.44 -39.46
CA ILE A 28 -56.70 -6.93 -38.26
C ILE A 28 -55.18 -6.92 -38.48
N LEU A 29 -54.71 -7.33 -39.66
CA LEU A 29 -53.28 -7.29 -40.01
C LEU A 29 -52.75 -5.86 -40.10
N GLU A 30 -53.56 -4.91 -40.58
CA GLU A 30 -53.20 -3.50 -40.58
C GLU A 30 -53.07 -2.96 -39.16
N THR A 31 -53.98 -3.30 -38.25
CA THR A 31 -53.86 -2.91 -36.83
C THR A 31 -52.66 -3.56 -36.15
N ASP A 32 -52.38 -4.83 -36.40
CA ASP A 32 -51.21 -5.52 -35.85
C ASP A 32 -49.89 -4.92 -36.40
N ALA A 33 -49.89 -4.52 -37.66
CA ALA A 33 -48.77 -3.80 -38.27
C ALA A 33 -48.56 -2.40 -37.64
N THR A 34 -49.63 -1.65 -37.35
CA THR A 34 -49.50 -0.36 -36.65
C THR A 34 -49.03 -0.54 -35.21
N ASP A 35 -49.59 -1.51 -34.49
CA ASP A 35 -49.25 -1.77 -33.09
C ASP A 35 -47.79 -2.24 -32.96
N SER A 36 -47.34 -3.12 -33.84
CA SER A 36 -45.93 -3.56 -33.88
C SER A 36 -44.97 -2.41 -34.22
N GLN A 37 -45.38 -1.47 -35.08
CA GLN A 37 -44.56 -0.29 -35.40
C GLN A 37 -44.50 0.69 -34.22
N GLU A 38 -45.60 0.93 -33.51
CA GLU A 38 -45.62 1.74 -32.29
C GLU A 38 -44.73 1.13 -31.20
N ASN A 39 -44.82 -0.19 -31.01
CA ASN A 39 -43.98 -0.93 -30.07
C ASN A 39 -42.48 -0.79 -30.40
N LEU A 40 -42.12 -0.85 -31.68
CA LEU A 40 -40.73 -0.62 -32.12
C LEU A 40 -40.27 0.81 -31.83
N CYS A 41 -41.14 1.80 -32.06
CA CYS A 41 -40.82 3.21 -31.76
C CYS A 41 -40.56 3.40 -30.25
N LEU A 42 -41.45 2.88 -29.40
CA LEU A 42 -41.31 2.94 -27.94
C LEU A 42 -40.04 2.24 -27.45
N ALA A 43 -39.72 1.06 -28.01
CA ALA A 43 -38.49 0.34 -27.69
C ALA A 43 -37.23 1.15 -28.09
N GLN A 44 -37.27 1.83 -29.24
CA GLN A 44 -36.17 2.69 -29.67
C GLN A 44 -36.01 3.92 -28.78
N GLU A 45 -37.12 4.56 -28.38
CA GLU A 45 -37.09 5.68 -27.43
C GLU A 45 -36.54 5.26 -26.06
N ALA A 46 -36.98 4.10 -25.56
CA ALA A 46 -36.48 3.53 -24.30
C ALA A 46 -34.98 3.24 -24.38
N HIS A 47 -34.51 2.63 -25.47
CA HIS A 47 -33.08 2.39 -25.69
C HIS A 47 -32.28 3.69 -25.81
N SER A 48 -32.82 4.73 -26.47
CA SER A 48 -32.15 6.03 -26.52
C SER A 48 -32.00 6.63 -25.12
N LYS A 49 -33.05 6.59 -24.30
CA LYS A 49 -33.00 7.05 -22.90
C LYS A 49 -31.97 6.25 -22.10
N GLN A 50 -31.96 4.92 -22.22
CA GLN A 50 -30.98 4.05 -21.57
C GLN A 50 -29.55 4.47 -21.93
N ARG A 51 -29.28 4.67 -23.23
CA ARG A 51 -27.97 5.12 -23.71
C ARG A 51 -27.59 6.49 -23.14
N ASP A 52 -28.54 7.41 -23.05
CA ASP A 52 -28.28 8.75 -22.52
C ASP A 52 -27.95 8.69 -21.02
N THR A 53 -28.65 7.86 -20.23
CA THR A 53 -28.29 7.60 -18.82
C THR A 53 -26.90 6.99 -18.67
N LEU A 54 -26.52 6.08 -19.58
CA LEU A 54 -25.18 5.49 -19.58
C LEU A 54 -24.11 6.55 -19.87
N ILE A 55 -24.37 7.45 -20.81
CA ILE A 55 -23.46 8.56 -21.12
C ILE A 55 -23.34 9.50 -19.91
N GLU A 56 -24.43 9.81 -19.22
CA GLU A 56 -24.40 10.62 -18.00
C GLU A 56 -23.58 9.95 -16.89
N PHE A 57 -23.76 8.65 -16.68
CA PHE A 57 -22.95 7.88 -15.72
C PHE A 57 -21.46 7.93 -16.08
N HIS A 58 -21.11 7.73 -17.35
CA HIS A 58 -19.71 7.79 -17.79
C HIS A 58 -19.12 9.19 -17.65
N ARG A 59 -19.89 10.24 -17.95
CA ARG A 59 -19.46 11.63 -17.72
C ARG A 59 -19.21 11.89 -16.25
N ALA A 60 -20.15 11.53 -15.38
CA ALA A 60 -19.98 11.66 -13.93
C ALA A 60 -18.77 10.87 -13.42
N HIS A 61 -18.53 9.67 -13.94
CA HIS A 61 -17.37 8.87 -13.59
C HIS A 61 -16.06 9.55 -14.00
N VAL A 62 -15.97 10.06 -15.23
CA VAL A 62 -14.82 10.84 -15.72
C VAL A 62 -14.61 12.08 -14.86
N ASP A 63 -15.67 12.81 -14.50
CA ASP A 63 -15.57 13.98 -13.64
C ASP A 63 -15.05 13.60 -12.24
N THR A 64 -15.51 12.49 -11.65
CA THR A 64 -14.95 12.01 -10.37
C THR A 64 -13.49 11.62 -10.46
N LEU A 65 -13.07 10.96 -11.55
CA LEU A 65 -11.67 10.62 -11.77
C LEU A 65 -10.84 11.89 -11.94
N GLN A 66 -11.31 12.84 -12.74
CA GLN A 66 -10.61 14.11 -12.96
C GLN A 66 -10.49 14.91 -11.66
N ASN A 67 -11.55 14.99 -10.87
CA ASN A 67 -11.51 15.63 -9.54
C ASN A 67 -10.60 14.89 -8.55
N ALA A 68 -10.41 13.56 -8.69
CA ALA A 68 -9.42 12.83 -7.90
C ALA A 68 -8.00 13.19 -8.35
N PHE A 69 -7.72 13.14 -9.66
CA PHE A 69 -6.43 13.54 -10.22
C PHE A 69 -6.05 14.98 -9.85
N ASP A 70 -6.98 15.93 -9.95
CA ASP A 70 -6.74 17.34 -9.61
C ASP A 70 -6.45 17.52 -8.11
N ARG A 71 -7.09 16.72 -7.24
CA ARG A 71 -6.79 16.71 -5.80
C ARG A 71 -5.40 16.15 -5.53
N ASP A 72 -5.07 15.00 -6.10
CA ASP A 72 -3.75 14.38 -5.94
C ASP A 72 -2.64 15.33 -6.44
N LEU A 73 -2.88 16.07 -7.52
CA LEU A 73 -1.95 17.04 -8.08
C LEU A 73 -1.78 18.27 -7.16
N GLN A 74 -2.87 18.73 -6.53
CA GLN A 74 -2.81 19.80 -5.52
C GLN A 74 -2.10 19.34 -4.25
N GLU A 75 -2.37 18.12 -3.78
CA GLU A 75 -1.68 17.54 -2.62
C GLU A 75 -0.18 17.44 -2.88
N LEU A 76 0.22 16.93 -4.05
CA LEU A 76 1.63 16.84 -4.44
C LEU A 76 2.31 18.21 -4.56
N ASP A 77 1.61 19.22 -5.11
CA ASP A 77 2.15 20.59 -5.20
C ASP A 77 2.33 21.21 -3.81
N ASN A 78 1.37 20.99 -2.89
CA ASN A 78 1.47 21.46 -1.51
C ASN A 78 2.63 20.77 -0.77
N GLU A 79 2.75 19.44 -0.89
CA GLU A 79 3.86 18.67 -0.31
C GLU A 79 5.21 19.17 -0.84
N PHE A 80 5.32 19.38 -2.15
CA PHE A 80 6.54 19.90 -2.76
C PHE A 80 6.88 21.30 -2.25
N GLN A 81 5.89 22.19 -2.12
CA GLN A 81 6.09 23.53 -1.56
C GLN A 81 6.50 23.48 -0.08
N GLU A 82 5.89 22.62 0.72
CA GLU A 82 6.25 22.42 2.12
C GLU A 82 7.68 21.86 2.27
N GLU A 83 8.05 20.87 1.46
CA GLU A 83 9.42 20.33 1.43
C GLU A 83 10.44 21.39 1.02
N MET A 84 10.13 22.18 -0.02
CA MET A 84 10.97 23.28 -0.47
C MET A 84 11.19 24.33 0.63
N LEU A 85 10.12 24.73 1.33
CA LEU A 85 10.21 25.68 2.44
C LEU A 85 10.99 25.11 3.63
N SER A 86 10.78 23.83 3.96
CA SER A 86 11.53 23.15 5.02
C SER A 86 13.02 23.05 4.67
N LEU A 87 13.35 22.73 3.42
CA LEU A 87 14.72 22.64 2.95
C LEU A 87 15.41 24.01 2.95
N GLU A 88 14.74 25.07 2.50
CA GLU A 88 15.26 26.43 2.54
C GLU A 88 15.52 26.88 3.98
N LYS A 89 14.57 26.62 4.89
CA LYS A 89 14.73 26.92 6.31
C LYS A 89 15.91 26.16 6.92
N HIS A 90 16.03 24.87 6.67
CA HIS A 90 17.14 24.06 7.16
C HIS A 90 18.47 24.58 6.63
N HIS A 91 18.54 24.92 5.34
CA HIS A 91 19.74 25.48 4.74
C HIS A 91 20.12 26.84 5.34
N GLU A 92 19.15 27.69 5.70
CA GLU A 92 19.42 28.96 6.37
C GLU A 92 19.86 28.77 7.84
N GLU A 93 19.30 27.77 8.53
CA GLU A 93 19.77 27.35 9.86
C GLU A 93 21.22 26.86 9.80
N GLU A 94 21.56 25.96 8.87
CA GLU A 94 22.93 25.51 8.66
C GLU A 94 23.86 26.68 8.35
N LYS A 95 23.48 27.57 7.43
CA LYS A 95 24.28 28.78 7.13
C LYS A 95 24.49 29.64 8.37
N SER A 96 23.46 29.83 9.18
CA SER A 96 23.55 30.55 10.45
C SER A 96 24.53 29.90 11.41
N GLU A 97 24.47 28.58 11.58
CA GLU A 97 25.39 27.82 12.41
C GLU A 97 26.84 27.94 11.91
N HIS A 98 27.08 27.80 10.60
CA HIS A 98 28.40 27.99 10.02
C HIS A 98 28.93 29.41 10.24
N ARG A 99 28.08 30.44 10.12
CA ARG A 99 28.46 31.83 10.44
C ARG A 99 28.81 32.00 11.92
N GLN A 100 28.04 31.39 12.83
CA GLN A 100 28.33 31.44 14.27
C GLN A 100 29.65 30.73 14.61
N LEU A 101 29.92 29.57 13.99
CA LEU A 101 31.18 28.85 14.16
C LEU A 101 32.37 29.67 13.65
N LEU A 102 32.23 30.34 12.50
CA LEU A 102 33.26 31.24 11.97
C LEU A 102 33.56 32.39 12.93
N VAL A 103 32.53 33.06 13.47
CA VAL A 103 32.71 34.12 14.46
C VAL A 103 33.34 33.57 15.74
N GLY A 104 32.89 32.40 16.21
CA GLY A 104 33.47 31.71 17.35
C GLY A 104 34.97 31.43 17.16
N LEU A 105 35.35 30.91 15.99
CA LEU A 105 36.75 30.66 15.63
C LEU A 105 37.56 31.96 15.58
N GLU A 106 37.02 33.01 14.98
CA GLU A 106 37.68 34.32 14.94
C GLU A 106 37.93 34.88 16.34
N THR A 107 36.94 34.81 17.23
CA THR A 107 37.12 35.24 18.63
C THR A 107 38.17 34.40 19.36
N PHE A 108 38.20 33.09 19.11
CA PHE A 108 39.20 32.20 19.69
C PHE A 108 40.61 32.54 19.21
N GLU A 109 40.81 32.73 17.90
CA GLU A 109 42.10 33.15 17.34
C GLU A 109 42.54 34.50 17.93
N GLN A 110 41.62 35.47 18.04
CA GLN A 110 41.94 36.74 18.67
C GLN A 110 42.30 36.60 20.16
N THR A 111 41.67 35.68 20.91
CA THR A 111 42.06 35.41 22.31
C THR A 111 43.45 34.76 22.39
N LYS A 112 43.75 33.81 21.50
CA LYS A 112 45.06 33.17 21.39
C LYS A 112 46.16 34.18 21.04
N GLU A 113 45.90 35.08 20.11
CA GLU A 113 46.83 36.16 19.77
C GLU A 113 47.07 37.09 20.98
N ARG A 114 46.02 37.47 21.70
CA ARG A 114 46.14 38.28 22.93
C ARG A 114 46.94 37.57 24.02
N GLU A 115 46.64 36.30 24.28
CA GLU A 115 47.40 35.47 25.22
C GLU A 115 48.87 35.36 24.81
N GLY A 116 49.15 35.16 23.52
CA GLY A 116 50.49 35.16 22.96
C GLY A 116 51.20 36.50 23.19
N GLN A 117 50.55 37.62 22.92
CA GLN A 117 51.07 38.97 23.17
C GLN A 117 51.34 39.22 24.66
N GLU A 118 50.45 38.78 25.54
CA GLU A 118 50.63 38.87 26.99
C GLU A 118 51.82 38.03 27.47
N ILE A 119 51.95 36.79 27.01
CA ILE A 119 53.08 35.92 27.35
C ILE A 119 54.38 36.57 26.85
N HIS A 120 54.41 37.07 25.61
CA HIS A 120 55.56 37.79 25.08
C HIS A 120 55.88 39.06 25.89
N ALA A 121 54.88 39.82 26.35
CA ALA A 121 55.09 40.97 27.23
C ALA A 121 55.67 40.55 28.59
N ARG A 122 55.12 39.51 29.22
CA ARG A 122 55.61 38.95 30.49
C ARG A 122 57.06 38.47 30.37
N VAL A 123 57.39 37.74 29.31
CA VAL A 123 58.77 37.28 29.05
C VAL A 123 59.72 38.45 28.87
N ARG A 124 59.32 39.49 28.10
CA ARG A 124 60.12 40.71 27.95
C ARG A 124 60.36 41.40 29.29
N ASP A 125 59.34 41.51 30.14
CA ASP A 125 59.46 42.16 31.45
C ASP A 125 60.33 41.34 32.41
N VAL A 126 60.22 40.01 32.40
CA VAL A 126 61.12 39.13 33.18
C VAL A 126 62.57 39.28 32.70
N LEU A 127 62.82 39.29 31.39
CA LEU A 127 64.16 39.49 30.84
C LEU A 127 64.73 40.86 31.21
N LYS A 128 63.92 41.93 31.15
CA LYS A 128 64.32 43.27 31.61
C LYS A 128 64.68 43.27 33.09
N ARG A 129 63.82 42.71 33.96
CA ARG A 129 64.09 42.60 35.40
C ARG A 129 65.36 41.80 35.68
N GLN A 130 65.55 40.67 35.00
CA GLN A 130 66.78 39.88 35.13
C GLN A 130 68.02 40.66 34.68
N GLY A 131 67.92 41.41 33.57
CA GLY A 131 68.99 42.29 33.12
C GLY A 131 69.31 43.40 34.12
N GLU A 132 68.29 44.05 34.68
CA GLU A 132 68.42 45.06 35.73
C GLU A 132 69.02 44.47 37.01
N GLU A 133 68.60 43.28 37.42
CA GLU A 133 69.16 42.56 38.57
C GLU A 133 70.64 42.18 38.35
N GLN A 134 70.99 41.67 37.16
CA GLN A 134 72.39 41.36 36.82
C GLN A 134 73.25 42.63 36.82
N LEU A 135 72.73 43.72 36.26
CA LEU A 135 73.40 45.01 36.25
C LEU A 135 73.55 45.56 37.68
N ALA A 136 72.54 45.42 38.53
CA ALA A 136 72.61 45.79 39.95
C ALA A 136 73.63 44.94 40.73
N LYS A 137 73.68 43.62 40.48
CA LYS A 137 74.67 42.71 41.07
C LYS A 137 76.09 43.11 40.67
N LEU A 138 76.32 43.38 39.38
CA LEU A 138 77.62 43.84 38.88
C LEU A 138 78.00 45.19 39.50
N ARG A 139 77.07 46.15 39.57
CA ARG A 139 77.29 47.42 40.26
C ARG A 139 77.69 47.20 41.72
N HIS A 140 76.94 46.40 42.46
CA HIS A 140 77.27 46.11 43.86
C HIS A 140 78.65 45.44 44.02
N SER A 141 78.99 44.50 43.15
CA SER A 141 80.32 43.86 43.15
C SER A 141 81.43 44.87 42.87
N LEU A 142 81.25 45.77 41.90
CA LEU A 142 82.23 46.81 41.58
C LEU A 142 82.35 47.82 42.71
N THR A 143 81.24 48.25 43.31
CA THR A 143 81.26 49.13 44.49
C THR A 143 81.97 48.46 45.66
N SER A 144 81.70 47.18 45.93
CA SER A 144 82.41 46.43 46.98
C SER A 144 83.91 46.29 46.71
N GLN A 145 84.32 46.10 45.45
CA GLN A 145 85.74 46.10 45.08
C GLN A 145 86.36 47.49 45.29
N ILE A 146 85.68 48.56 44.89
CA ILE A 146 86.12 49.94 45.14
C ILE A 146 86.26 50.19 46.65
N ASP A 147 85.27 49.81 47.44
CA ASP A 147 85.29 49.97 48.90
C ASP A 147 86.45 49.19 49.53
N SER A 148 86.74 47.98 49.04
CA SER A 148 87.88 47.18 49.50
C SER A 148 89.22 47.82 49.15
N LEU A 149 89.35 48.41 47.96
CA LEU A 149 90.55 49.15 47.56
C LEU A 149 90.72 50.44 48.37
N VAL A 150 89.63 51.15 48.65
CA VAL A 150 89.61 52.33 49.52
C VAL A 150 90.02 51.95 50.94
N GLN A 151 89.52 50.81 51.44
CA GLN A 151 89.89 50.29 52.76
C GLN A 151 91.37 49.90 52.80
N GLN A 152 91.90 49.21 51.79
CA GLN A 152 93.33 48.91 51.69
C GLN A 152 94.19 50.17 51.69
N LEU A 153 93.76 51.23 50.98
CA LEU A 153 94.46 52.51 50.94
C LEU A 153 94.39 53.25 52.30
N ASN A 154 93.28 53.15 53.01
CA ASN A 154 93.13 53.68 54.37
C ASN A 154 93.94 52.88 55.40
N ASP A 155 94.02 51.57 55.26
CA ASP A 155 94.81 50.69 56.13
C ASP A 155 96.31 50.90 55.91
N GLU A 156 96.76 51.08 54.66
CA GLU A 156 98.13 51.52 54.35
C GLU A 156 98.46 52.90 54.95
N LYS A 157 97.49 53.83 54.94
CA LYS A 157 97.65 55.13 55.63
C LYS A 157 97.64 55.02 57.15
N MET A 158 96.86 54.10 57.73
CA MET A 158 96.81 53.85 59.18
C MET A 158 98.08 53.15 59.67
N PHE A 159 98.64 52.22 58.89
CA PHE A 159 99.93 51.59 59.21
C PHE A 159 101.09 52.59 59.22
N GLY A 160 101.03 53.65 58.40
CA GLY A 160 101.97 54.78 58.48
C GLY A 160 101.77 55.73 59.68
N PHE A 161 100.64 55.63 60.40
CA PHE A 161 100.34 56.46 61.57
C PHE A 161 100.53 55.72 62.91
N THR A 162 100.69 54.39 62.90
CA THR A 162 100.72 53.55 64.11
C THR A 162 102.08 52.92 64.42
N GLU A 163 103.19 53.51 63.98
CA GLU A 163 104.53 53.20 64.52
C GLU A 163 105.00 54.21 65.57
N ASN A 164 104.20 55.24 65.87
CA ASN A 164 104.49 56.21 66.94
C ASN A 164 103.21 56.56 67.71
N ASN A 165 102.87 55.77 68.74
CA ASN A 165 102.33 56.25 70.02
C ASN A 165 101.94 55.06 70.92
N ASP A 166 102.95 54.31 71.37
CA ASP A 166 102.87 53.57 72.62
C ASP A 166 103.55 54.40 73.70
N THR A 167 102.80 55.22 74.45
CA THR A 167 103.14 55.50 75.85
C THR A 167 101.88 55.81 76.67
N GLN A 168 101.66 54.95 77.66
CA GLN A 168 100.98 55.22 78.94
C GLN A 168 99.52 55.68 78.92
N ASN A 169 98.64 54.85 79.50
CA ASN A 169 98.31 55.07 80.90
C ASN A 169 97.71 53.82 81.55
N SER A 170 98.31 53.42 82.66
CA SER A 170 97.84 52.37 83.56
C SER A 170 96.96 52.97 84.66
N ALA A 171 96.21 52.07 85.30
CA ALA A 171 95.67 52.19 86.66
C ALA A 171 94.29 52.88 86.85
N SER A 172 93.26 52.07 87.01
CA SER A 172 92.59 51.81 88.31
C SER A 172 91.30 51.02 87.99
N GLY A 173 90.97 49.92 88.66
CA GLY A 173 90.91 49.78 90.10
C GLY A 173 89.44 49.96 90.52
N PHE A 174 88.73 48.84 90.63
CA PHE A 174 87.54 48.66 91.48
C PHE A 174 86.23 49.36 91.07
N SER A 175 85.38 48.63 90.30
CA SER A 175 83.92 48.84 90.16
C SER A 175 83.26 47.64 89.44
N THR A 176 83.34 46.44 90.00
CA THR A 176 82.95 45.16 89.35
C THR A 176 81.47 44.77 89.47
N SER A 177 80.53 45.73 89.55
CA SER A 177 79.09 45.44 89.55
C SER A 177 78.32 46.15 88.42
N GLY A 178 78.69 47.39 88.06
CA GLY A 178 77.99 48.16 87.01
C GLY A 178 78.35 47.79 85.57
N ALA A 179 79.57 47.33 85.31
CA ALA A 179 80.01 46.96 83.96
C ALA A 179 79.43 45.61 83.49
N VAL A 180 79.27 44.66 84.42
CA VAL A 180 78.61 43.37 84.15
C VAL A 180 77.12 43.58 83.87
N GLY A 181 76.44 44.45 84.63
CA GLY A 181 75.03 44.80 84.40
C GLY A 181 74.77 45.48 83.05
N LYS A 182 75.66 46.37 82.58
CA LYS A 182 75.53 47.01 81.27
C LYS A 182 75.78 46.04 80.11
N ALA A 183 76.76 45.15 80.22
CA ALA A 183 77.01 44.13 79.21
C ALA A 183 75.89 43.08 79.13
N LEU A 184 75.29 42.73 80.27
CA LEU A 184 74.10 41.86 80.33
C LEU A 184 72.87 42.57 79.76
N ALA A 185 72.63 43.85 80.09
CA ALA A 185 71.51 44.63 79.55
C ALA A 185 71.60 44.82 78.02
N ALA A 186 72.80 45.02 77.47
CA ALA A 186 72.99 45.10 76.02
C ALA A 186 72.74 43.75 75.32
N LYS A 187 73.11 42.63 75.96
CA LYS A 187 72.77 41.29 75.49
C LYS A 187 71.26 41.06 75.54
N ASP A 188 70.60 41.44 76.63
CA ASP A 188 69.15 41.34 76.78
C ASP A 188 68.43 42.16 75.69
N GLN A 189 68.85 43.41 75.43
CA GLN A 189 68.27 44.24 74.36
C GLN A 189 68.46 43.62 72.96
N SER A 190 69.61 43.02 72.69
CA SER A 190 69.87 42.30 71.43
C SER A 190 68.98 41.05 71.33
N LEU A 191 68.84 40.28 72.41
CA LEU A 191 67.99 39.10 72.47
C LEU A 191 66.51 39.49 72.31
N THR A 192 66.04 40.55 72.96
CA THR A 192 64.68 41.09 72.77
C THR A 192 64.44 41.49 71.32
N SER A 193 65.38 42.21 70.69
CA SER A 193 65.25 42.58 69.26
C SER A 193 65.21 41.35 68.34
N GLN A 194 66.01 40.32 68.65
CA GLN A 194 65.98 39.05 67.91
C GLN A 194 64.66 38.31 68.12
N ILE A 195 64.14 38.27 69.36
CA ILE A 195 62.85 37.68 69.69
C ILE A 195 61.74 38.41 68.93
N GLU A 196 61.70 39.74 68.94
CA GLU A 196 60.73 40.52 68.17
C GLU A 196 60.80 40.22 66.66
N SER A 197 62.00 40.10 66.09
CA SER A 197 62.17 39.75 64.68
C SER A 197 61.65 38.35 64.36
N LYS A 198 61.82 37.38 65.29
CA LYS A 198 61.31 36.02 65.16
C LYS A 198 59.79 35.97 65.35
N VAL A 199 59.23 36.73 66.29
CA VAL A 199 57.78 36.86 66.48
C VAL A 199 57.13 37.41 65.21
N ARG A 200 57.68 38.48 64.62
CA ARG A 200 57.18 39.01 63.33
C ARG A 200 57.23 37.99 62.20
N LYS A 201 58.30 37.19 62.12
CA LYS A 201 58.41 36.09 61.13
C LYS A 201 57.36 35.02 61.38
N ILE A 202 57.14 34.63 62.63
CA ILE A 202 56.09 33.67 63.02
C ILE A 202 54.71 34.21 62.62
N ASP A 203 54.43 35.48 62.86
CA ASP A 203 53.16 36.10 62.47
C ASP A 203 52.97 36.12 60.96
N GLN A 204 54.02 36.43 60.18
CA GLN A 204 53.96 36.38 58.71
C GLN A 204 53.68 34.96 58.20
N GLU A 205 54.36 33.95 58.72
CA GLU A 205 54.11 32.56 58.34
C GLU A 205 52.73 32.08 58.79
N LEU A 206 52.24 32.53 59.95
CA LEU A 206 50.88 32.23 60.40
C LEU A 206 49.82 32.84 59.48
N GLN A 207 50.02 34.07 58.99
CA GLN A 207 49.10 34.69 58.02
C GLN A 207 49.14 33.96 56.67
N ARG A 208 50.35 33.64 56.15
CA ARG A 208 50.50 32.83 54.94
C ARG A 208 49.81 31.47 55.08
N TRP A 209 49.98 30.81 56.22
CA TRP A 209 49.30 29.54 56.48
C TRP A 209 47.78 29.67 56.55
N LYS A 210 47.25 30.75 57.15
CA LYS A 210 45.81 31.05 57.15
C LYS A 210 45.29 31.30 55.73
N GLU A 211 45.99 32.08 54.93
CA GLU A 211 45.66 32.33 53.52
C GLU A 211 45.63 31.04 52.71
N TRP A 212 46.66 30.19 52.85
CA TRP A 212 46.73 28.88 52.18
C TRP A 212 45.62 27.95 52.64
N ARG A 213 45.28 27.95 53.94
CA ARG A 213 44.14 27.19 54.46
C ARG A 213 42.83 27.64 53.82
N VAL A 214 42.57 28.94 53.73
CA VAL A 214 41.37 29.48 53.08
C VAL A 214 41.35 29.06 51.62
N LYS A 215 42.44 29.28 50.86
CA LYS A 215 42.55 28.87 49.45
C LYS A 215 42.28 27.39 49.24
N MET A 216 42.82 26.53 50.11
CA MET A 216 42.58 25.08 50.04
C MET A 216 41.11 24.74 50.27
N THR A 217 40.46 25.39 51.24
CA THR A 217 39.03 25.15 51.51
C THR A 217 38.11 25.67 50.42
N THR A 218 38.39 26.85 49.85
CA THR A 218 37.58 27.40 48.75
C THR A 218 37.78 26.61 47.47
N SER A 219 39.03 26.30 47.11
CA SER A 219 39.35 25.44 45.96
C SER A 219 38.70 24.05 46.11
N GLY A 220 38.76 23.44 47.30
CA GLY A 220 38.08 22.17 47.57
C GLY A 220 36.57 22.23 47.37
N LYS A 221 35.91 23.30 47.83
CA LYS A 221 34.47 23.51 47.61
C LYS A 221 34.14 23.69 46.14
N GLU A 222 34.87 24.58 45.44
CA GLU A 222 34.65 24.81 44.02
C GLU A 222 34.87 23.55 43.17
N HIS A 223 35.89 22.75 43.48
CA HIS A 223 36.11 21.46 42.79
C HIS A 223 34.99 20.47 43.07
N SER A 224 34.48 20.42 44.31
CA SER A 224 33.31 19.59 44.65
C SER A 224 32.06 20.03 43.90
N GLU A 225 31.78 21.32 43.83
CA GLU A 225 30.62 21.88 43.13
C GLU A 225 30.71 21.66 41.62
N ARG A 226 31.87 21.92 41.00
CA ARG A 226 32.10 21.63 39.57
C ARG A 226 31.92 20.15 39.26
N ASN A 227 32.49 19.26 40.08
CA ASN A 227 32.33 17.82 39.90
C ASN A 227 30.86 17.38 40.05
N GLN A 228 30.11 18.01 40.97
CA GLN A 228 28.69 17.73 41.14
C GLN A 228 27.87 18.20 39.94
N SER A 229 28.16 19.38 39.37
CA SER A 229 27.51 19.86 38.13
C SER A 229 27.76 18.90 36.96
N LEU A 230 29.02 18.53 36.73
CA LEU A 230 29.40 17.58 35.69
C LEU A 230 28.72 16.21 35.87
N PHE A 231 28.59 15.75 37.11
CA PHE A 231 27.88 14.51 37.40
C PHE A 231 26.38 14.61 37.07
N ASN A 232 25.75 15.73 37.40
CA ASN A 232 24.34 15.98 37.09
C ASN A 232 24.11 16.06 35.57
N GLU A 233 24.96 16.77 34.86
CA GLU A 233 24.92 16.88 33.39
C GLU A 233 25.12 15.51 32.72
N LYS A 234 26.12 14.73 33.19
CA LYS A 234 26.34 13.35 32.71
C LYS A 234 25.11 12.48 32.95
N ARG A 235 24.45 12.62 34.09
CA ARG A 235 23.23 11.87 34.41
C ARG A 235 22.08 12.28 33.50
N ALA A 236 21.86 13.58 33.30
CA ALA A 236 20.84 14.11 32.40
C ALA A 236 21.04 13.63 30.97
N LEU A 237 22.28 13.69 30.45
CA LEU A 237 22.63 13.19 29.12
C LEU A 237 22.41 11.68 29.01
N SER A 238 22.76 10.92 30.05
CA SER A 238 22.52 9.47 30.09
C SER A 238 21.02 9.14 30.06
N ASP A 239 20.19 9.93 30.73
CA ASP A 239 18.74 9.74 30.74
C ASP A 239 18.10 10.12 29.39
N GLN A 240 18.56 11.21 28.76
CA GLN A 240 18.18 11.55 27.39
C GLN A 240 18.58 10.45 26.40
N TYR A 241 19.79 9.91 26.52
CA TYR A 241 20.23 8.78 25.70
C TYR A 241 19.37 7.53 25.88
N ARG A 242 19.02 7.17 27.14
CA ARG A 242 18.12 6.03 27.41
C ARG A 242 16.74 6.25 26.79
N LYS A 243 16.17 7.45 26.91
CA LYS A 243 14.88 7.81 26.31
C LYS A 243 14.93 7.70 24.79
N LEU A 244 15.95 8.30 24.17
CA LEU A 244 16.13 8.25 22.71
C LEU A 244 16.32 6.81 22.22
N LYS A 245 17.14 6.01 22.92
CA LYS A 245 17.34 4.60 22.58
C LYS A 245 16.04 3.80 22.70
N SER A 246 15.24 4.06 23.74
CA SER A 246 13.92 3.43 23.86
C SER A 246 12.98 3.85 22.73
N HIS A 247 12.97 5.14 22.36
CA HIS A 247 12.14 5.63 21.26
C HIS A 247 12.56 5.03 19.91
N MET A 248 13.86 5.01 19.62
CA MET A 248 14.42 4.40 18.41
C MET A 248 14.08 2.91 18.32
N ASN A 249 14.17 2.18 19.45
CA ASN A 249 13.80 0.76 19.47
C ASN A 249 12.30 0.54 19.26
N LYS A 250 11.44 1.37 19.86
CA LYS A 250 9.98 1.31 19.64
C LYS A 250 9.62 1.59 18.19
N PHE A 251 10.16 2.67 17.63
CA PHE A 251 9.96 3.01 16.22
C PHE A 251 10.41 1.89 15.29
N ARG A 252 11.60 1.30 15.53
CA ARG A 252 12.07 0.15 14.74
C ARG A 252 11.15 -1.07 14.86
N GLN A 253 10.60 -1.33 16.05
CA GLN A 253 9.65 -2.42 16.25
C GLN A 253 8.33 -2.16 15.53
N GLU A 254 7.78 -0.96 15.64
CA GLU A 254 6.53 -0.54 14.96
C GLU A 254 6.67 -0.65 13.44
N GLN A 255 7.78 -0.18 12.88
CA GLN A 255 8.06 -0.29 11.45
C GLN A 255 8.26 -1.75 11.02
N TYR A 256 8.93 -2.56 11.85
CA TYR A 256 9.08 -3.99 11.58
C TYR A 256 7.73 -4.70 11.59
N ASP A 257 6.87 -4.41 12.55
CA ASP A 257 5.53 -4.99 12.66
C ASP A 257 4.63 -4.55 11.49
N ALA A 258 4.66 -3.26 11.12
CA ALA A 258 3.94 -2.75 9.95
C ALA A 258 4.40 -3.40 8.64
N LEU A 259 5.72 -3.56 8.45
CA LEU A 259 6.28 -4.26 7.29
C LEU A 259 5.88 -5.74 7.28
N GLN A 260 5.82 -6.40 8.44
CA GLN A 260 5.34 -7.78 8.51
C GLN A 260 3.88 -7.90 8.10
N VAL A 261 3.02 -6.99 8.56
CA VAL A 261 1.60 -6.98 8.19
C VAL A 261 1.45 -6.75 6.69
N LEU A 262 2.11 -5.73 6.15
CA LEU A 262 2.08 -5.45 4.72
C LEU A 262 2.59 -6.62 3.88
N ASN A 263 3.68 -7.28 4.32
CA ASN A 263 4.22 -8.43 3.61
C ASN A 263 3.23 -9.61 3.61
N LYS A 264 2.55 -9.86 4.73
CA LYS A 264 1.50 -10.89 4.83
C LYS A 264 0.32 -10.57 3.93
N GLU A 265 -0.17 -9.33 3.95
CA GLU A 265 -1.29 -8.89 3.11
C GLU A 265 -0.94 -8.97 1.62
N ALA A 266 0.28 -8.58 1.24
CA ALA A 266 0.79 -8.72 -0.12
C ALA A 266 0.92 -10.20 -0.54
N ALA A 267 1.40 -11.08 0.34
CA ALA A 267 1.47 -12.50 0.07
C ALA A 267 0.07 -13.13 -0.12
N SER A 268 -0.90 -12.76 0.73
CA SER A 268 -2.28 -13.24 0.61
C SER A 268 -2.99 -12.70 -0.63
N SER A 269 -2.70 -11.46 -1.05
CA SER A 269 -3.26 -10.92 -2.29
C SER A 269 -2.66 -11.58 -3.53
N LEU A 270 -1.36 -11.88 -3.52
CA LEU A 270 -0.70 -12.69 -4.55
C LEU A 270 -1.31 -14.08 -4.64
N GLU A 271 -1.49 -14.79 -3.52
CA GLU A 271 -2.11 -16.12 -3.51
C GLU A 271 -3.55 -16.08 -4.06
N ARG A 272 -4.32 -15.04 -3.73
CA ARG A 272 -5.65 -14.82 -4.32
C ARG A 272 -5.58 -14.60 -5.82
N LEU A 273 -4.66 -13.78 -6.31
CA LEU A 273 -4.51 -13.53 -7.75
C LEU A 273 -4.07 -14.80 -8.48
N ASP A 274 -3.14 -15.58 -7.92
CA ASP A 274 -2.71 -16.86 -8.49
C ASP A 274 -3.90 -17.82 -8.59
N SER A 275 -4.75 -17.91 -7.56
CA SER A 275 -5.96 -18.74 -7.62
C SER A 275 -6.97 -18.29 -8.71
N GLN A 276 -7.08 -16.98 -8.96
CA GLN A 276 -7.92 -16.44 -10.04
C GLN A 276 -7.32 -16.74 -11.42
N VAL A 277 -6.00 -16.67 -11.56
CA VAL A 277 -5.29 -17.04 -12.78
C VAL A 277 -5.48 -18.53 -13.06
N GLU A 278 -5.33 -19.39 -12.07
CA GLU A 278 -5.57 -20.84 -12.21
C GLU A 278 -7.02 -21.13 -12.65
N LEU A 279 -8.00 -20.45 -12.06
CA LEU A 279 -9.40 -20.57 -12.47
C LEU A 279 -9.61 -20.10 -13.92
N GLY A 280 -9.03 -18.95 -14.28
CA GLY A 280 -9.09 -18.39 -15.64
C GLY A 280 -8.48 -19.34 -16.67
N LEU A 281 -7.30 -19.91 -16.39
CA LEU A 281 -6.65 -20.91 -17.23
C LEU A 281 -7.49 -22.18 -17.37
N ARG A 282 -8.13 -22.64 -16.28
CA ARG A 282 -9.02 -23.81 -16.32
C ARG A 282 -10.25 -23.56 -17.18
N VAL A 283 -10.87 -22.39 -17.07
CA VAL A 283 -12.03 -21.99 -17.90
C VAL A 283 -11.62 -21.91 -19.37
N LEU A 284 -10.48 -21.28 -19.68
CA LEU A 284 -9.95 -21.21 -21.05
C LEU A 284 -9.67 -22.60 -21.62
N HIS A 285 -9.02 -23.48 -20.84
CA HIS A 285 -8.75 -24.84 -21.28
C HIS A 285 -10.05 -25.59 -21.61
N LEU A 286 -11.05 -25.54 -20.72
CA LEU A 286 -12.36 -26.16 -20.96
C LEU A 286 -13.08 -25.56 -22.17
N ALA A 287 -12.99 -24.24 -22.37
CA ALA A 287 -13.56 -23.57 -23.53
C ALA A 287 -12.89 -24.02 -24.83
N GLU A 288 -11.56 -24.17 -24.85
CA GLU A 288 -10.84 -24.72 -26.01
C GLU A 288 -11.26 -26.16 -26.32
N TRP A 289 -11.41 -27.01 -25.31
CA TRP A 289 -11.89 -28.39 -25.48
C TRP A 289 -13.33 -28.43 -26.02
N ALA A 290 -14.22 -27.61 -25.46
CA ALA A 290 -15.59 -27.49 -25.94
C ALA A 290 -15.64 -27.02 -27.40
N HIS A 291 -14.86 -26.00 -27.75
CA HIS A 291 -14.76 -25.48 -29.11
C HIS A 291 -14.25 -26.53 -30.09
N LYS A 292 -13.22 -27.31 -29.73
CA LYS A 292 -12.73 -28.43 -30.57
C LYS A 292 -13.83 -29.44 -30.85
N LYS A 293 -14.64 -29.80 -29.85
CA LYS A 293 -15.76 -30.75 -30.03
C LYS A 293 -16.89 -30.17 -30.87
N GLU A 294 -17.19 -28.89 -30.77
CA GLU A 294 -18.16 -28.23 -31.64
C GLU A 294 -17.66 -28.16 -33.10
N LEU A 295 -16.37 -27.92 -33.31
CA LEU A 295 -15.77 -27.95 -34.64
C LEU A 295 -15.82 -29.36 -35.25
N GLU A 296 -15.51 -30.40 -34.46
CA GLU A 296 -15.68 -31.80 -34.87
C GLU A 296 -17.14 -32.12 -35.24
N GLN A 297 -18.11 -31.63 -34.46
CA GLN A 297 -19.54 -31.82 -34.72
C GLN A 297 -20.03 -31.09 -35.98
N SER A 298 -19.66 -29.82 -36.17
CA SER A 298 -20.01 -29.05 -37.38
C SER A 298 -19.39 -29.66 -38.64
N ARG A 299 -18.14 -30.15 -38.54
CA ARG A 299 -17.47 -30.89 -39.60
C ARG A 299 -18.16 -32.22 -39.91
N ALA A 300 -18.57 -32.99 -38.89
CA ALA A 300 -19.30 -34.25 -39.08
C ALA A 300 -20.70 -34.07 -39.67
N ARG A 301 -21.36 -32.93 -39.41
CA ARG A 301 -22.66 -32.56 -40.01
C ARG A 301 -22.55 -32.02 -41.44
N GLY A 302 -21.35 -31.87 -42.01
CA GLY A 302 -21.16 -31.39 -43.38
C GLY A 302 -21.66 -29.95 -43.60
N LEU A 303 -21.82 -29.17 -42.51
CA LEU A 303 -22.23 -27.78 -42.60
C LEU A 303 -21.04 -26.95 -43.09
N PRO A 304 -21.21 -26.07 -44.11
CA PRO A 304 -20.16 -25.12 -44.46
C PRO A 304 -19.88 -24.23 -43.24
N LYS A 305 -18.62 -23.85 -43.04
CA LYS A 305 -18.22 -22.86 -42.01
C LYS A 305 -19.06 -21.60 -42.20
N ALA A 306 -20.18 -21.52 -41.48
CA ALA A 306 -21.02 -20.35 -41.48
C ALA A 306 -20.28 -19.27 -40.68
N ALA A 307 -19.86 -18.25 -41.44
CA ALA A 307 -19.34 -16.95 -41.02
C ALA A 307 -19.37 -16.66 -39.51
N GLU A 308 -18.19 -16.50 -38.92
CA GLU A 308 -17.95 -15.89 -37.60
C GLU A 308 -18.31 -14.38 -37.56
N GLY A 309 -19.21 -13.89 -38.43
CA GLY A 309 -19.50 -12.46 -38.59
C GLY A 309 -20.97 -12.07 -38.60
N ALA A 310 -21.90 -12.97 -38.25
CA ALA A 310 -23.34 -12.68 -38.28
C ALA A 310 -23.99 -13.00 -36.94
N ALA A 311 -23.59 -12.27 -35.89
CA ALA A 311 -24.28 -12.24 -34.61
C ALA A 311 -24.84 -10.83 -34.33
N THR A 312 -25.49 -10.23 -35.32
CA THR A 312 -26.41 -9.11 -35.08
C THR A 312 -27.61 -9.29 -36.01
N SER A 313 -28.80 -9.25 -35.42
CA SER A 313 -30.12 -9.31 -36.07
C SER A 313 -30.48 -10.61 -36.78
N LEU A 314 -31.24 -11.47 -36.11
CA LEU A 314 -32.38 -12.18 -36.71
C LEU A 314 -33.48 -12.35 -35.63
N PRO A 315 -34.76 -12.24 -36.02
CA PRO A 315 -35.85 -11.93 -35.10
C PRO A 315 -36.36 -13.16 -34.36
N SER A 316 -36.69 -12.94 -33.08
CA SER A 316 -37.35 -13.93 -32.22
C SER A 316 -38.76 -14.23 -32.73
N SER A 317 -39.06 -15.52 -32.78
CA SER A 317 -40.34 -16.12 -33.13
C SER A 317 -41.46 -15.69 -32.14
N PRO A 318 -42.72 -15.57 -32.61
CA PRO A 318 -43.85 -15.10 -31.81
C PRO A 318 -44.51 -16.25 -31.07
N TYR A 319 -44.19 -16.40 -29.79
CA TYR A 319 -45.09 -17.03 -28.81
C TYR A 319 -44.85 -16.34 -27.46
N GLY A 320 -45.68 -15.33 -27.19
CA GLY A 320 -45.83 -14.72 -25.89
C GLY A 320 -46.68 -15.60 -24.97
N GLY A 321 -46.30 -15.63 -23.71
CA GLY A 321 -47.14 -16.06 -22.60
C GLY A 321 -46.97 -15.03 -21.49
N ASP A 322 -48.02 -14.24 -21.30
CA ASP A 322 -48.09 -13.09 -20.39
C ASP A 322 -47.90 -13.47 -18.91
N GLY A 323 -47.27 -12.57 -18.18
CA GLY A 323 -47.13 -12.61 -16.73
C GLY A 323 -46.49 -11.33 -16.21
N GLU A 324 -47.27 -10.25 -16.16
CA GLU A 324 -46.87 -9.01 -15.50
C GLU A 324 -46.76 -9.21 -13.98
N GLY A 325 -45.62 -8.79 -13.44
CA GLY A 325 -45.40 -8.43 -12.04
C GLY A 325 -44.37 -7.30 -12.00
N PRO A 326 -44.59 -6.21 -11.24
CA PRO A 326 -43.71 -5.07 -11.27
C PRO A 326 -42.57 -5.29 -10.28
N GLU A 327 -41.33 -4.98 -10.63
CA GLU A 327 -40.38 -4.40 -9.68
C GLU A 327 -39.13 -3.83 -10.36
N LYS A 328 -38.69 -2.73 -9.78
CA LYS A 328 -37.68 -1.80 -10.28
C LYS A 328 -36.33 -2.18 -9.68
N ASN A 329 -35.30 -2.30 -10.53
CA ASN A 329 -33.84 -2.16 -10.27
C ASN A 329 -33.02 -3.25 -11.00
N GLU A 330 -32.88 -3.22 -12.33
CA GLU A 330 -32.06 -4.26 -13.02
C GLU A 330 -31.10 -3.72 -14.10
N GLU A 331 -30.99 -2.41 -14.28
CA GLU A 331 -30.29 -1.86 -15.45
C GLU A 331 -28.79 -1.56 -15.28
N SER A 332 -28.26 -1.64 -14.05
CA SER A 332 -26.80 -1.69 -13.83
C SER A 332 -26.23 -3.11 -13.86
N GLN A 333 -27.07 -4.13 -14.08
CA GLN A 333 -26.70 -5.56 -14.03
C GLN A 333 -26.70 -6.24 -15.41
N LYS A 334 -27.26 -5.61 -16.44
CA LYS A 334 -27.33 -6.14 -17.83
C LYS A 334 -25.97 -6.36 -18.51
N GLY A 335 -24.94 -5.57 -18.17
CA GLY A 335 -23.60 -5.73 -18.76
C GLY A 335 -22.91 -7.04 -18.38
N SER A 336 -23.31 -7.67 -17.26
CA SER A 336 -22.80 -8.97 -16.84
C SER A 336 -23.57 -10.16 -17.43
N GLU A 337 -24.80 -9.92 -17.90
CA GLU A 337 -25.72 -10.96 -18.37
C GLU A 337 -25.68 -11.15 -19.89
N GLU A 338 -25.35 -10.12 -20.68
CA GLU A 338 -25.21 -10.25 -22.13
C GLU A 338 -24.23 -11.34 -22.58
N PRO A 339 -22.97 -11.41 -22.09
CA PRO A 339 -22.03 -12.46 -22.52
C PRO A 339 -22.48 -13.85 -22.04
N LEU A 340 -23.12 -13.94 -20.88
CA LEU A 340 -23.64 -15.21 -20.36
C LEU A 340 -24.90 -15.66 -21.12
N SER A 341 -25.73 -14.73 -21.58
CA SER A 341 -26.91 -15.02 -22.40
C SER A 341 -26.55 -15.64 -23.75
N ALA A 342 -25.43 -15.22 -24.35
CA ALA A 342 -24.90 -15.80 -25.58
C ALA A 342 -24.37 -17.22 -25.33
N PHE A 343 -23.70 -17.45 -24.20
CA PHE A 343 -23.29 -18.78 -23.77
C PHE A 343 -24.50 -19.71 -23.60
N TRP A 344 -25.54 -19.28 -22.89
CA TRP A 344 -26.75 -20.08 -22.69
C TRP A 344 -27.50 -20.37 -24.00
N ARG A 345 -27.54 -19.43 -24.95
CA ARG A 345 -28.08 -19.69 -26.29
C ARG A 345 -27.28 -20.77 -27.03
N ARG A 346 -25.95 -20.70 -27.01
CA ARG A 346 -25.07 -21.72 -27.62
C ARG A 346 -25.25 -23.08 -26.94
N TYR A 347 -25.33 -23.10 -25.61
CA TYR A 347 -25.59 -24.32 -24.84
C TYR A 347 -26.95 -24.95 -25.17
N ASN A 348 -28.02 -24.15 -25.17
CA ASN A 348 -29.37 -24.62 -25.50
C ASN A 348 -29.46 -25.14 -26.94
N HIS A 349 -28.76 -24.51 -27.88
CA HIS A 349 -28.67 -25.01 -29.25
C HIS A 349 -27.99 -26.39 -29.33
N SER A 350 -26.88 -26.58 -28.62
CA SER A 350 -26.20 -27.88 -28.53
C SER A 350 -27.09 -28.94 -27.86
N LEU A 351 -27.82 -28.57 -26.80
CA LEU A 351 -28.74 -29.45 -26.09
C LEU A 351 -29.91 -29.90 -26.97
N LEU A 352 -30.55 -28.99 -27.70
CA LEU A 352 -31.58 -29.31 -28.68
C LEU A 352 -31.03 -30.22 -29.78
N GLY A 353 -29.80 -29.94 -30.24
CA GLY A 353 -29.09 -30.81 -31.17
C GLY A 353 -28.89 -32.24 -30.63
N LYS A 354 -28.60 -32.38 -29.33
CA LYS A 354 -28.46 -33.68 -28.66
C LYS A 354 -29.79 -34.43 -28.57
N ILE A 355 -30.88 -33.75 -28.20
CA ILE A 355 -32.22 -34.34 -28.11
C ILE A 355 -32.67 -34.86 -29.48
N ALA A 356 -32.53 -34.03 -30.53
CA ALA A 356 -32.88 -34.44 -31.89
C ALA A 356 -32.06 -35.64 -32.40
N LEU A 357 -30.78 -35.74 -32.01
CA LEU A 357 -29.96 -36.93 -32.32
C LEU A 357 -30.43 -38.18 -31.58
N PHE A 358 -30.88 -38.05 -30.33
CA PHE A 358 -31.45 -39.18 -29.60
C PHE A 358 -32.77 -39.65 -30.21
N GLU A 359 -33.68 -38.75 -30.55
CA GLU A 359 -34.94 -39.11 -31.22
C GLU A 359 -34.68 -39.79 -32.57
N ARG A 360 -33.73 -39.28 -33.36
CA ARG A 360 -33.31 -39.89 -34.63
C ARG A 360 -32.73 -41.28 -34.42
N ARG A 361 -31.88 -41.47 -33.39
CA ARG A 361 -31.31 -42.77 -33.05
C ARG A 361 -32.42 -43.75 -32.66
N ASP A 362 -33.33 -43.33 -31.79
CA ASP A 362 -34.40 -44.19 -31.28
C ASP A 362 -35.36 -44.59 -32.43
N ALA A 363 -35.68 -43.67 -33.35
CA ALA A 363 -36.42 -43.97 -34.57
C ALA A 363 -35.68 -44.95 -35.50
N LEU A 364 -34.37 -44.80 -35.68
CA LEU A 364 -33.56 -45.74 -36.46
C LEU A 364 -33.49 -47.12 -35.78
N ASP A 365 -33.45 -47.18 -34.45
CA ASP A 365 -33.49 -48.43 -33.71
C ASP A 365 -34.85 -49.12 -33.84
N GLU A 366 -35.96 -48.36 -33.85
CA GLU A 366 -37.29 -48.87 -34.14
C GLU A 366 -37.43 -49.37 -35.58
N GLU A 367 -36.95 -48.62 -36.58
CA GLU A 367 -36.90 -49.05 -37.97
C GLU A 367 -36.06 -50.31 -38.13
N ASN A 368 -34.89 -50.38 -37.48
CA ASN A 368 -34.02 -51.55 -37.53
C ASN A 368 -34.69 -52.77 -36.87
N ARG A 369 -35.38 -52.60 -35.73
CA ARG A 369 -36.21 -53.65 -35.13
C ARG A 369 -37.35 -54.09 -36.05
N ALA A 370 -38.03 -53.14 -36.70
CA ALA A 370 -39.12 -53.42 -37.63
C ALA A 370 -38.60 -54.16 -38.88
N LEU A 371 -37.45 -53.75 -39.44
CA LEU A 371 -36.79 -54.43 -40.55
C LEU A 371 -36.35 -55.84 -40.15
N GLN A 372 -35.76 -56.01 -38.96
CA GLN A 372 -35.43 -57.32 -38.42
C GLN A 372 -36.68 -58.21 -38.28
N ALA A 373 -37.78 -57.66 -37.77
CA ALA A 373 -39.06 -58.38 -37.68
C ALA A 373 -39.65 -58.72 -39.05
N THR A 374 -39.52 -57.82 -40.03
CA THR A 374 -40.01 -58.06 -41.40
C THR A 374 -39.15 -59.12 -42.10
N ILE A 375 -37.82 -59.07 -41.95
CA ILE A 375 -36.90 -60.10 -42.45
C ILE A 375 -37.21 -61.43 -41.79
N GLN A 376 -37.44 -61.44 -40.47
CA GLN A 376 -37.86 -62.64 -39.74
C GLN A 376 -39.16 -63.21 -40.34
N GLN A 377 -40.16 -62.37 -40.56
CA GLN A 377 -41.42 -62.75 -41.21
C GLN A 377 -41.23 -63.28 -42.65
N TYR A 378 -40.32 -62.70 -43.43
CA TYR A 378 -39.98 -63.22 -44.77
C TYR A 378 -39.28 -64.57 -44.70
N LEU A 379 -38.34 -64.75 -43.75
CA LEU A 379 -37.67 -66.02 -43.53
C LEU A 379 -38.67 -67.09 -43.08
N ASP A 380 -39.61 -66.76 -42.20
CA ASP A 380 -40.70 -67.62 -41.75
C ASP A 380 -41.68 -67.97 -42.89
N GLY A 381 -41.84 -67.09 -43.89
CA GLY A 381 -42.64 -67.34 -45.08
C GLY A 381 -41.96 -68.22 -46.14
N VAL A 382 -40.61 -68.23 -46.17
CA VAL A 382 -39.80 -68.99 -47.15
C VAL A 382 -39.29 -70.33 -46.58
N SER A 383 -39.08 -70.39 -45.26
CA SER A 383 -38.66 -71.59 -44.55
C SER A 383 -39.82 -72.19 -43.74
N ILE A 384 -39.94 -73.52 -43.75
CA ILE A 384 -41.00 -74.24 -43.03
C ILE A 384 -40.45 -74.58 -41.64
N SER A 385 -40.80 -73.76 -40.65
CA SER A 385 -40.43 -73.88 -39.24
C SER A 385 -41.63 -74.36 -38.41
N ASP A 386 -41.43 -74.99 -37.24
CA ASP A 386 -42.55 -75.48 -36.41
C ASP A 386 -43.44 -74.32 -35.88
N GLU A 387 -42.90 -73.11 -35.72
CA GLU A 387 -43.68 -71.89 -35.41
C GLU A 387 -44.57 -71.44 -36.58
N THR A 388 -44.11 -71.64 -37.82
CA THR A 388 -44.83 -71.27 -39.05
C THR A 388 -45.86 -72.30 -39.48
N LEU A 389 -46.08 -73.34 -38.67
CA LEU A 389 -47.22 -74.25 -38.78
C LEU A 389 -48.27 -74.00 -37.68
N ARG A 390 -47.88 -73.39 -36.55
CA ARG A 390 -48.77 -73.07 -35.41
C ARG A 390 -49.51 -71.74 -35.58
N GLY A 391 -48.94 -70.78 -36.32
CA GLY A 391 -49.56 -69.49 -36.64
C GLY A 391 -50.69 -69.55 -37.69
N ALA A 392 -51.26 -68.40 -38.04
CA ALA A 392 -52.18 -68.31 -39.18
C ALA A 392 -51.38 -68.27 -40.49
N ASN A 393 -51.36 -69.37 -41.24
CA ASN A 393 -50.46 -69.56 -42.37
C ASN A 393 -51.22 -69.92 -43.66
N PRO A 394 -50.82 -69.40 -44.83
CA PRO A 394 -51.47 -69.69 -46.11
C PRO A 394 -51.25 -71.14 -46.60
N LEU A 395 -50.35 -71.90 -45.95
CA LEU A 395 -50.03 -73.29 -46.29
C LEU A 395 -51.09 -74.30 -45.78
N LEU A 396 -51.88 -73.92 -44.77
CA LEU A 396 -52.94 -74.74 -44.18
C LEU A 396 -54.22 -73.90 -44.04
N VAL A 397 -55.00 -73.82 -45.13
CA VAL A 397 -56.32 -73.16 -45.12
C VAL A 397 -57.38 -74.17 -44.71
N VAL A 398 -57.78 -74.14 -43.43
CA VAL A 398 -58.96 -74.85 -42.92
C VAL A 398 -60.20 -73.97 -43.15
N GLN A 399 -61.28 -74.54 -43.68
CA GLN A 399 -62.50 -73.90 -44.23
C GLN A 399 -63.07 -72.65 -43.50
N PRO A 400 -63.85 -71.80 -44.23
CA PRO A 400 -64.08 -70.39 -43.90
C PRO A 400 -65.32 -70.16 -43.04
N LYS A 401 -65.22 -69.23 -42.09
CA LYS A 401 -66.34 -68.34 -41.74
C LYS A 401 -65.84 -66.91 -41.93
N THR A 402 -66.60 -66.16 -42.74
CA THR A 402 -66.42 -64.77 -43.17
C THR A 402 -65.27 -64.49 -44.16
N MET A 403 -65.60 -64.48 -45.45
CA MET A 403 -64.88 -63.62 -46.41
C MET A 403 -65.17 -62.16 -46.06
N THR A 404 -64.24 -61.52 -45.35
CA THR A 404 -64.02 -60.09 -45.47
C THR A 404 -62.64 -59.92 -46.08
N PRO A 405 -62.49 -59.21 -47.21
CA PRO A 405 -61.16 -58.97 -47.78
C PRO A 405 -60.31 -58.20 -46.76
N PRO A 406 -59.00 -58.50 -46.63
CA PRO A 406 -58.12 -57.68 -45.82
C PRO A 406 -58.07 -56.30 -46.46
N ARG A 407 -58.48 -55.30 -45.68
CA ARG A 407 -58.35 -53.88 -46.02
C ARG A 407 -56.89 -53.62 -46.41
N SER A 408 -56.67 -53.30 -47.68
CA SER A 408 -55.39 -52.83 -48.17
C SER A 408 -55.09 -51.48 -47.51
N THR A 409 -54.16 -51.45 -46.56
CA THR A 409 -53.59 -50.21 -46.05
C THR A 409 -52.48 -49.77 -47.00
N LYS A 410 -52.89 -49.26 -48.17
CA LYS A 410 -52.08 -48.31 -48.94
C LYS A 410 -52.90 -47.01 -49.04
N PRO A 411 -52.50 -45.92 -48.37
CA PRO A 411 -53.08 -44.63 -48.67
C PRO A 411 -52.51 -44.12 -50.00
N SER A 412 -53.38 -43.96 -51.00
CA SER A 412 -53.12 -43.15 -52.19
C SER A 412 -53.31 -41.66 -51.85
N PRO A 413 -52.46 -40.75 -52.35
CA PRO A 413 -52.55 -39.33 -52.05
C PRO A 413 -53.63 -38.69 -52.91
N ARG A 414 -54.69 -38.18 -52.28
CA ARG A 414 -55.29 -36.85 -52.55
C ARG A 414 -56.58 -36.65 -51.77
N SER A 415 -56.62 -35.49 -51.12
CA SER A 415 -57.81 -34.75 -50.71
C SER A 415 -58.74 -35.43 -49.70
N ARG A 416 -58.51 -35.13 -48.41
CA ARG A 416 -59.53 -34.53 -47.55
C ARG A 416 -58.91 -34.12 -46.21
N ASN A 417 -59.00 -32.83 -45.94
CA ASN A 417 -58.69 -32.21 -44.66
C ASN A 417 -59.45 -32.92 -43.53
N PRO A 418 -58.82 -33.24 -42.39
CA PRO A 418 -59.55 -33.69 -41.22
C PRO A 418 -60.39 -32.52 -40.64
N PRO A 419 -61.60 -32.78 -40.11
CA PRO A 419 -62.25 -31.81 -39.25
C PRO A 419 -61.41 -31.63 -38.00
N ILE A 420 -61.06 -30.39 -37.70
CA ILE A 420 -60.49 -29.98 -36.42
C ILE A 420 -61.54 -30.28 -35.35
N VAL A 421 -61.34 -31.34 -34.57
CA VAL A 421 -61.99 -31.50 -33.27
C VAL A 421 -61.06 -30.83 -32.26
N ILE A 422 -61.45 -29.66 -31.79
CA ILE A 422 -60.87 -29.04 -30.60
C ILE A 422 -61.39 -29.83 -29.42
N GLU A 423 -60.59 -30.73 -28.86
CA GLU A 423 -60.80 -31.17 -27.47
C GLU A 423 -60.54 -29.98 -26.56
N GLY A 424 -61.61 -29.25 -26.24
CA GLY A 424 -61.62 -28.30 -25.14
C GLY A 424 -61.63 -29.06 -23.82
N ASN A 425 -60.46 -29.52 -23.37
CA ASN A 425 -60.09 -29.70 -21.96
C ASN A 425 -58.74 -30.40 -21.85
N HIS A 426 -57.66 -29.61 -21.92
CA HIS A 426 -56.50 -29.84 -21.08
C HIS A 426 -56.37 -28.62 -20.16
N MET A 427 -57.14 -28.63 -19.07
CA MET A 427 -56.74 -27.90 -17.88
C MET A 427 -55.41 -28.51 -17.44
N LEU A 428 -54.32 -27.78 -17.66
CA LEU A 428 -53.13 -27.96 -16.84
C LEU A 428 -53.56 -27.72 -15.40
N GLN A 429 -53.63 -28.81 -14.64
CA GLN A 429 -53.73 -28.77 -13.20
C GLN A 429 -52.45 -28.08 -12.72
N THR A 430 -52.56 -26.77 -12.48
CA THR A 430 -51.54 -26.01 -11.77
C THR A 430 -51.45 -26.58 -10.37
N GLY A 431 -50.47 -27.47 -10.19
CA GLY A 431 -50.00 -27.84 -8.87
C GLY A 431 -49.46 -26.58 -8.21
N ARG A 432 -50.30 -25.92 -7.39
CA ARG A 432 -49.84 -24.98 -6.38
C ARG A 432 -48.74 -25.65 -5.58
N LEU A 433 -47.52 -25.10 -5.65
CA LEU A 433 -46.48 -25.34 -4.68
C LEU A 433 -47.01 -24.94 -3.30
N GLY A 434 -47.27 -25.95 -2.48
CA GLY A 434 -47.49 -25.77 -1.06
C GLY A 434 -46.21 -25.19 -0.44
N THR A 435 -46.36 -24.00 0.11
CA THR A 435 -45.75 -23.52 1.35
C THR A 435 -44.76 -24.51 1.99
N ALA A 436 -43.47 -24.15 1.96
CA ALA A 436 -42.47 -24.75 2.84
C ALA A 436 -42.87 -24.51 4.31
N PRO A 437 -42.89 -25.55 5.16
CA PRO A 437 -42.97 -25.35 6.59
C PRO A 437 -41.59 -24.99 7.13
N PHE A 438 -41.57 -23.84 7.78
CA PHE A 438 -40.79 -23.56 8.98
C PHE A 438 -40.46 -24.84 9.79
N PHE A 439 -39.17 -25.12 9.93
CA PHE A 439 -38.52 -25.70 11.10
C PHE A 439 -37.25 -24.83 11.25
N GLY A 440 -36.99 -24.18 12.39
CA GLY A 440 -36.76 -24.82 13.67
C GLY A 440 -35.27 -24.88 13.87
#